data_AF-A0A422HKP4-F1
#
_entry.id   AF-A0A422HKP4-F1
#
_cell.length_a   1.000
_cell.length_b   1.000
_cell.length_c   1.000
_cell.angle_alpha   90.00
_cell.angle_beta   90.00
_cell.angle_gamma   90.00
#
_symmetry.space_group_name_H-M   'P 1'
#
loop_
_entity.id
_entity.type
_entity.pdbx_description
1 polymer ?
#
loop_
_entity_poly.entity_id
_entity_poly.type
_entity_poly.pdbx_seq_one_letter_code
_entity_poly.pdbx_strand_id
1 'polypeptide(L)'
;MVFSDVLLPAATLILGIGGGYILGRSLRQPAVHDRQRKLIESGPSNISGRGMFALQNIPGGQIIERCPVLELGEDDVGGELVNYVFYGDDSSTRLVAMGNGMLFNHSSFPNVGYYLEDTPLGPELVLYTLRDVKEGEELFYNYGDEWWSSRDMSMKS
;
A
#
# COMPACT_ATOMS: atom_id res chain seq x y z
N MET A 1 53.32 26.14 -24.50
CA MET A 1 52.44 25.29 -25.32
C MET A 1 51.81 24.22 -24.41
N VAL A 2 50.90 24.62 -23.50
CA VAL A 2 50.25 23.71 -22.52
C VAL A 2 48.81 24.15 -22.18
N PHE A 3 48.33 25.30 -22.69
CA PHE A 3 47.00 25.83 -22.32
C PHE A 3 45.86 25.27 -23.18
N SER A 4 46.12 24.80 -24.41
CA SER A 4 45.12 24.26 -25.34
C SER A 4 44.64 22.86 -24.98
N ASP A 5 45.50 22.05 -24.36
CA ASP A 5 45.30 20.59 -24.28
C ASP A 5 44.39 20.17 -23.13
N VAL A 6 44.14 21.07 -22.16
CA VAL A 6 43.20 20.87 -21.04
C VAL A 6 41.84 21.52 -21.31
N LEU A 7 41.82 22.60 -22.10
CA LEU A 7 40.58 23.37 -22.37
C LEU A 7 39.60 22.58 -23.26
N LEU A 8 40.09 21.85 -24.26
CA LEU A 8 39.25 21.06 -25.15
C LEU A 8 38.52 19.90 -24.44
N PRO A 9 39.19 19.05 -23.63
CA PRO A 9 38.51 17.99 -22.87
C PRO A 9 37.61 18.53 -21.75
N ALA A 10 37.97 19.64 -21.10
CA ALA A 10 37.11 20.29 -20.10
C ALA A 10 35.81 20.83 -20.72
N ALA A 11 35.89 21.43 -21.90
CA ALA A 11 34.71 21.91 -22.63
C ALA A 11 33.80 20.76 -23.09
N THR A 12 34.35 19.62 -23.48
CA THR A 12 33.55 18.43 -23.85
C THR A 12 32.83 17.83 -22.65
N LEU A 13 33.48 17.79 -21.48
CA LEU A 13 32.87 17.30 -20.24
C LEU A 13 31.69 18.19 -19.79
N ILE A 14 31.85 19.51 -19.83
CA ILE A 14 30.80 20.46 -19.46
C ILE A 14 29.60 20.36 -20.41
N LEU A 15 29.85 20.25 -21.72
CA LEU A 15 28.79 20.05 -22.71
C LEU A 15 28.09 18.69 -22.56
N GLY A 16 28.83 17.64 -22.20
CA GLY A 16 28.27 16.31 -21.93
C GLY A 16 27.38 16.30 -20.69
N ILE A 17 27.81 16.92 -19.58
CA ILE A 17 27.02 17.04 -18.35
C ILE A 17 25.79 17.92 -18.59
N GLY A 18 25.95 19.08 -19.24
CA GLY A 18 24.85 19.99 -19.55
C GLY A 18 23.84 19.38 -20.51
N GLY A 19 24.32 18.74 -21.58
CA GLY A 19 23.48 18.04 -22.57
C GLY A 19 22.75 16.85 -21.96
N GLY A 20 23.43 16.03 -21.17
CA GLY A 20 22.83 14.91 -20.43
C GLY A 20 21.79 15.36 -19.40
N TYR A 21 22.03 16.48 -18.71
CA TYR A 21 21.08 17.05 -17.76
C TYR A 21 19.82 17.61 -18.43
N ILE A 22 19.98 18.33 -19.54
CA ILE A 22 18.85 18.87 -20.32
C ILE A 22 18.06 17.74 -20.97
N LEU A 23 18.73 16.77 -21.60
CA LEU A 23 18.09 15.61 -22.22
C LEU A 23 17.41 14.73 -21.18
N GLY A 24 18.04 14.49 -20.03
CA GLY A 24 17.44 13.77 -18.91
C GLY A 24 16.21 14.48 -18.32
N ARG A 25 16.18 15.82 -18.31
CA ARG A 25 14.98 16.58 -17.97
C ARG A 25 13.88 16.50 -19.04
N SER A 26 14.26 16.45 -20.32
CA SER A 26 13.30 16.36 -21.42
C SER A 26 12.72 14.95 -21.61
N LEU A 27 13.46 13.91 -21.22
CA LEU A 27 13.02 12.50 -21.29
C LEU A 27 12.32 12.02 -20.02
N ARG A 28 12.37 12.80 -18.92
CA ARG A 28 11.45 12.62 -17.80
C ARG A 28 10.06 13.00 -18.28
N GLN A 29 9.34 12.02 -18.82
CA GLN A 29 7.90 12.04 -18.72
C GLN A 29 7.60 12.33 -17.25
N PRO A 30 6.81 13.37 -16.91
CA PRO A 30 6.31 13.44 -15.56
C PRO A 30 5.56 12.13 -15.36
N ALA A 31 6.07 11.27 -14.46
CA ALA A 31 5.23 10.24 -13.91
C ALA A 31 3.95 10.97 -13.53
N VAL A 32 2.82 10.54 -14.10
CA VAL A 32 1.50 11.00 -13.69
C VAL A 32 1.33 10.44 -12.29
N HIS A 33 2.04 11.02 -11.34
CA HIS A 33 1.83 10.84 -9.93
C HIS A 33 0.59 11.68 -9.71
N ASP A 34 -0.56 11.05 -9.93
CA ASP A 34 -1.80 11.54 -9.38
C ASP A 34 -1.47 11.94 -7.95
N ARG A 35 -1.60 13.23 -7.63
CA ARG A 35 -1.53 13.68 -6.24
C ARG A 35 -2.84 13.23 -5.62
N GLN A 36 -3.00 11.92 -5.51
CA GLN A 36 -4.15 11.28 -4.92
C GLN A 36 -4.22 11.85 -3.51
N ARG A 37 -5.27 12.64 -3.24
CA ARG A 37 -5.48 13.17 -1.89
C ARG A 37 -5.52 11.97 -0.97
N LYS A 38 -4.64 11.97 0.03
CA LYS A 38 -4.60 10.94 1.06
C LYS A 38 -6.00 10.88 1.71
N LEU A 39 -6.70 9.77 1.51
CA LEU A 39 -8.07 9.59 2.01
C LEU A 39 -8.08 9.10 3.45
N ILE A 40 -7.02 8.41 3.87
CA ILE A 40 -6.95 7.71 5.14
C ILE A 40 -5.58 7.88 5.79
N GLU A 41 -5.49 7.79 7.10
CA GLU A 41 -4.22 7.81 7.83
C GLU A 41 -4.20 6.90 9.04
N SER A 42 -2.98 6.54 9.49
CA SER A 42 -2.82 5.78 10.72
C SER A 42 -2.88 6.68 11.95
N GLY A 43 -3.53 6.18 13.00
CA GLY A 43 -3.67 6.86 14.28
C GLY A 43 -3.78 5.86 15.45
N PRO A 44 -3.77 6.35 16.70
CA PRO A 44 -4.03 5.48 17.85
C PRO A 44 -5.47 4.96 17.82
N SER A 45 -5.64 3.64 17.90
CA SER A 45 -6.96 3.01 17.98
C SER A 45 -7.43 2.92 19.42
N ASN A 46 -8.75 3.07 19.62
CA ASN A 46 -9.39 2.82 20.92
C ASN A 46 -9.63 1.32 21.18
N ILE A 47 -9.39 0.46 20.18
CA ILE A 47 -9.57 -0.99 20.29
C ILE A 47 -8.22 -1.65 20.55
N SER A 48 -7.25 -1.44 19.65
CA SER A 48 -5.91 -2.04 19.77
C SER A 48 -4.86 -1.24 19.00
N GLY A 49 -3.79 -0.85 19.69
CA GLY A 49 -2.59 -0.28 19.06
C GLY A 49 -2.87 0.87 18.08
N ARG A 50 -2.62 0.61 16.79
CA ARG A 50 -2.88 1.55 15.70
C ARG A 50 -4.10 1.10 14.91
N GLY A 51 -4.78 2.06 14.30
CA GLY A 51 -5.84 1.83 13.33
C GLY A 51 -5.73 2.79 12.16
N MET A 52 -6.54 2.58 11.13
CA MET A 52 -6.66 3.46 9.97
C MET A 52 -7.92 4.29 10.07
N PHE A 53 -7.85 5.58 9.79
CA PHE A 53 -8.95 6.54 9.97
C PHE A 53 -9.19 7.32 8.69
N ALA A 54 -10.44 7.63 8.39
CA ALA A 54 -10.80 8.48 7.26
C ALA A 54 -10.43 9.95 7.53
N LEU A 55 -9.71 10.59 6.60
CA LEU A 55 -9.32 12.00 6.67
C LEU A 55 -10.40 12.97 6.19
N GLN A 56 -11.46 12.46 5.58
CA GLN A 56 -12.59 13.21 5.08
C GLN A 56 -13.79 12.26 4.95
N ASN A 57 -14.96 12.79 4.58
CA ASN A 57 -16.08 11.93 4.19
C ASN A 57 -15.71 11.14 2.91
N ILE A 58 -15.92 9.82 2.93
CA ILE A 58 -15.60 8.92 1.82
C ILE A 58 -16.91 8.23 1.38
N PRO A 59 -17.32 8.33 0.10
CA PRO A 59 -18.49 7.61 -0.41
C PRO A 59 -18.30 6.10 -0.35
N GLY A 60 -19.39 5.34 -0.26
CA GLY A 60 -19.37 3.89 -0.44
C GLY A 60 -18.86 3.47 -1.82
N GLY A 61 -18.10 2.37 -1.88
CA GLY A 61 -17.47 1.84 -3.09
C GLY A 61 -16.18 2.56 -3.50
N GLN A 62 -15.71 3.54 -2.74
CA GLN A 62 -14.49 4.27 -3.05
C GLN A 62 -13.26 3.43 -2.70
N ILE A 63 -12.34 3.26 -3.66
CA ILE A 63 -11.01 2.70 -3.39
C ILE A 63 -10.24 3.69 -2.51
N ILE A 64 -9.77 3.20 -1.37
CA ILE A 64 -9.07 3.99 -0.35
C ILE A 64 -7.57 3.70 -0.34
N GLU A 65 -7.15 2.50 -0.72
CA GLU A 65 -5.74 2.15 -0.84
C GLU A 65 -5.52 0.98 -1.80
N ARG A 66 -4.36 0.96 -2.44
CA ARG A 66 -3.83 -0.18 -3.19
C ARG A 66 -2.49 -0.55 -2.60
N CYS A 67 -2.38 -1.79 -2.16
CA CYS A 67 -1.20 -2.29 -1.48
C CYS A 67 -0.53 -3.34 -2.36
N PRO A 68 0.69 -3.09 -2.87
CA PRO A 68 1.48 -4.15 -3.49
C PRO A 68 1.62 -5.33 -2.55
N VAL A 69 1.48 -6.54 -3.08
CA VAL A 69 1.52 -7.77 -2.29
C VAL A 69 2.81 -8.52 -2.57
N LEU A 70 3.48 -8.95 -1.50
CA LEU A 70 4.54 -9.96 -1.57
C LEU A 70 3.93 -11.32 -1.24
N GLU A 71 3.98 -12.23 -2.20
CA GLU A 71 3.57 -13.63 -2.03
C GLU A 71 4.72 -14.44 -1.43
N LEU A 72 4.42 -15.20 -0.38
CA LEU A 72 5.36 -16.02 0.36
C LEU A 72 4.79 -17.42 0.57
N GLY A 73 5.68 -18.40 0.72
CA GLY A 73 5.26 -19.71 1.21
C GLY A 73 4.87 -19.65 2.69
N GLU A 74 4.02 -20.55 3.13
CA GLU A 74 3.59 -20.66 4.54
C GLU A 74 4.77 -20.78 5.50
N ASP A 75 5.82 -21.50 5.11
CA ASP A 75 7.03 -21.69 5.93
C ASP A 75 7.89 -20.41 6.07
N ASP A 76 7.67 -19.40 5.23
CA ASP A 76 8.39 -18.12 5.27
C ASP A 76 7.75 -17.10 6.24
N VAL A 77 6.53 -17.39 6.74
CA VAL A 77 5.79 -16.49 7.64
C VAL A 77 5.63 -17.13 9.02
N GLY A 78 6.26 -16.51 10.02
CA GLY A 78 6.20 -16.98 11.41
C GLY A 78 6.07 -15.87 12.45
N GLY A 79 5.92 -16.28 13.72
CA GLY A 79 5.79 -15.37 14.86
C GLY A 79 4.54 -14.51 14.79
N GLU A 80 4.63 -13.26 15.26
CA GLU A 80 3.47 -12.34 15.28
C GLU A 80 2.94 -11.98 13.89
N LEU A 81 3.73 -12.16 12.83
CA LEU A 81 3.34 -11.79 11.47
C LEU A 81 2.14 -12.62 10.97
N VAL A 82 1.96 -13.84 11.49
CA VAL A 82 0.82 -14.71 11.16
C VAL A 82 -0.54 -14.08 11.49
N ASN A 83 -0.56 -13.10 12.40
CA ASN A 83 -1.77 -12.40 12.80
C ASN A 83 -2.17 -11.28 11.83
N TYR A 84 -1.32 -10.95 10.85
CA TYR A 84 -1.50 -9.79 9.98
C TYR A 84 -1.57 -10.14 8.49
N VAL A 85 -0.94 -11.23 8.06
CA VAL A 85 -0.90 -11.61 6.64
C VAL A 85 -2.25 -12.09 6.13
N PHE A 86 -2.48 -11.94 4.84
CA PHE A 86 -3.65 -12.49 4.15
C PHE A 86 -3.32 -13.88 3.60
N TYR A 87 -4.34 -14.67 3.30
CA TYR A 87 -4.21 -15.97 2.66
C TYR A 87 -4.40 -15.81 1.16
N GLY A 88 -3.57 -16.50 0.37
CA GLY A 88 -3.75 -16.59 -1.08
C GLY A 88 -4.87 -17.56 -1.46
N ASP A 89 -4.99 -17.83 -2.76
CA ASP A 89 -5.98 -18.78 -3.29
C ASP A 89 -5.73 -20.23 -2.83
N ASP A 90 -4.49 -20.57 -2.50
CA ASP A 90 -4.12 -21.83 -1.86
C ASP A 90 -3.73 -21.64 -0.38
N SER A 91 -3.92 -22.68 0.42
CA SER A 91 -3.63 -22.65 1.85
C SER A 91 -2.13 -22.53 2.17
N SER A 92 -1.26 -22.77 1.19
CA SER A 92 0.21 -22.70 1.34
C SER A 92 0.79 -21.33 1.05
N THR A 93 -0.02 -20.40 0.53
CA THR A 93 0.42 -19.06 0.14
C THR A 93 -0.01 -18.04 1.19
N ARG A 94 0.93 -17.19 1.60
CA ARG A 94 0.72 -16.04 2.46
C ARG A 94 0.99 -14.77 1.69
N LEU A 95 0.19 -13.76 1.94
CA LEU A 95 0.23 -12.48 1.27
C LEU A 95 0.59 -11.40 2.27
N VAL A 96 1.78 -10.83 2.14
CA VAL A 96 2.22 -9.66 2.90
C VAL A 96 1.80 -8.43 2.11
N ALA A 97 0.71 -7.80 2.53
CA ALA A 97 0.27 -6.53 1.96
C ALA A 97 1.16 -5.39 2.45
N MET A 98 1.84 -4.73 1.52
CA MET A 98 2.64 -3.54 1.81
C MET A 98 1.73 -2.33 2.08
N GLY A 99 2.31 -1.13 2.18
CA GLY A 99 1.52 0.07 2.48
C GLY A 99 0.83 -0.04 3.85
N ASN A 100 -0.44 0.34 3.94
CA ASN A 100 -1.22 0.24 5.19
C ASN A 100 -2.14 -0.99 5.23
N GLY A 101 -2.07 -1.93 4.28
CA GLY A 101 -3.02 -3.06 4.20
C GLY A 101 -3.11 -3.90 5.49
N MET A 102 -1.99 -4.05 6.19
CA MET A 102 -1.88 -4.80 7.46
C MET A 102 -2.11 -3.93 8.71
N LEU A 103 -2.54 -2.67 8.59
CA LEU A 103 -2.75 -1.73 9.70
C LEU A 103 -4.20 -1.49 10.09
N PHE A 104 -5.16 -1.97 9.31
CA PHE A 104 -6.57 -1.86 9.66
C PHE A 104 -6.91 -2.91 10.72
N ASN A 105 -7.70 -2.49 11.69
CA ASN A 105 -8.23 -3.40 12.71
C ASN A 105 -9.43 -4.20 12.17
N HIS A 106 -9.92 -5.13 12.99
CA HIS A 106 -11.04 -6.00 12.63
C HIS A 106 -12.30 -5.69 13.42
N SER A 107 -13.43 -5.91 12.76
CA SER A 107 -14.75 -5.79 13.35
C SER A 107 -15.69 -6.78 12.68
N SER A 108 -16.65 -7.31 13.44
CA SER A 108 -17.79 -8.08 12.90
C SER A 108 -18.75 -7.20 12.07
N PHE A 109 -18.62 -5.87 12.18
CA PHE A 109 -19.36 -4.87 11.40
C PHE A 109 -18.35 -4.02 10.60
N PRO A 110 -17.68 -4.60 9.59
CA PRO A 110 -16.66 -3.89 8.82
C PRO A 110 -17.27 -2.75 7.97
N ASN A 111 -16.49 -1.72 7.73
CA ASN A 111 -16.81 -0.63 6.79
C ASN A 111 -15.84 -0.59 5.59
N VAL A 112 -14.85 -1.49 5.55
CA VAL A 112 -13.91 -1.71 4.45
C VAL A 112 -13.99 -3.16 3.97
N GLY A 113 -14.00 -3.33 2.65
CA GLY A 113 -13.78 -4.59 1.97
C GLY A 113 -12.45 -4.57 1.21
N TYR A 114 -12.00 -5.74 0.78
CA TYR A 114 -10.81 -5.86 -0.04
C TYR A 114 -10.97 -6.96 -1.09
N TYR A 115 -10.19 -6.85 -2.17
CA TYR A 115 -10.02 -7.90 -3.17
C TYR A 115 -8.58 -7.86 -3.71
N LEU A 116 -8.12 -8.95 -4.31
CA LEU A 116 -6.84 -9.00 -5.02
C LEU A 116 -7.05 -8.64 -6.49
N GLU A 117 -6.15 -7.83 -7.03
CA GLU A 117 -6.12 -7.48 -8.45
C GLU A 117 -4.73 -7.72 -9.02
N ASP A 118 -4.65 -8.49 -10.10
CA ASP A 118 -3.41 -8.68 -10.83
C ASP A 118 -3.08 -7.46 -11.69
N THR A 119 -1.90 -6.90 -11.49
CA THR A 119 -1.35 -5.80 -12.30
C THR A 119 -0.11 -6.26 -13.07
N PRO A 120 0.34 -5.50 -14.09
CA PRO A 120 1.61 -5.80 -14.76
C PRO A 120 2.85 -5.79 -13.84
N LEU A 121 2.73 -5.23 -12.62
CA LEU A 121 3.81 -5.18 -11.62
C LEU A 121 3.69 -6.28 -10.55
N GLY A 122 2.63 -7.09 -10.59
CA GLY A 122 2.29 -8.09 -9.58
C GLY A 122 0.91 -7.84 -8.94
N PRO A 123 0.49 -8.70 -8.01
CA PRO A 123 -0.79 -8.58 -7.33
C PRO A 123 -0.83 -7.37 -6.38
N GLU A 124 -1.99 -6.72 -6.31
CA GLU A 124 -2.30 -5.66 -5.36
C GLU A 124 -3.53 -6.01 -4.53
N LEU A 125 -3.46 -5.80 -3.21
CA LEU A 125 -4.62 -5.80 -2.33
C LEU A 125 -5.30 -4.45 -2.46
N VAL A 126 -6.50 -4.43 -3.04
CA VAL A 126 -7.29 -3.21 -3.23
C VAL A 126 -8.32 -3.09 -2.12
N LEU A 127 -8.21 -2.03 -1.30
CA LEU A 127 -9.14 -1.75 -0.21
C LEU A 127 -10.16 -0.69 -0.63
N TYR A 128 -11.43 -0.94 -0.32
CA TYR A 128 -12.53 -0.05 -0.68
C TYR A 128 -13.60 0.04 0.42
N THR A 129 -14.34 1.13 0.47
CA THR A 129 -15.42 1.34 1.45
C THR A 129 -16.67 0.53 1.11
N LEU A 130 -17.30 -0.10 2.10
CA LEU A 130 -18.56 -0.86 1.92
C LEU A 130 -19.81 0.02 2.00
N ARG A 131 -19.67 1.22 2.57
CA ARG A 131 -20.69 2.25 2.73
C ARG A 131 -20.04 3.62 2.83
N ASP A 132 -20.84 4.68 2.91
CA ASP A 132 -20.32 6.00 3.27
C ASP A 132 -19.61 5.95 4.63
N VAL A 133 -18.43 6.54 4.70
CA VAL A 133 -17.59 6.68 5.90
C VAL A 133 -17.43 8.15 6.23
N LYS A 134 -17.53 8.51 7.52
CA LYS A 134 -17.36 9.89 7.96
C LYS A 134 -15.90 10.22 8.26
N GLU A 135 -15.54 11.50 8.11
CA GLU A 135 -14.25 12.00 8.59
C GLU A 135 -14.02 11.63 10.07
N GLY A 136 -12.83 11.13 10.38
CA GLY A 136 -12.42 10.66 11.70
C GLY A 136 -12.92 9.26 12.09
N GLU A 137 -13.73 8.60 11.25
CA GLU A 137 -14.18 7.24 11.51
C GLU A 137 -13.04 6.24 11.31
N GLU A 138 -12.88 5.28 12.24
CA GLU A 138 -11.92 4.18 12.11
C GLU A 138 -12.42 3.15 11.10
N LEU A 139 -11.48 2.61 10.33
CA LEU A 139 -11.70 1.72 9.21
C LEU A 139 -11.35 0.28 9.61
N PHE A 140 -12.28 -0.63 9.33
CA PHE A 140 -12.19 -2.03 9.70
C PHE A 140 -12.56 -2.92 8.52
N TYR A 141 -11.79 -3.97 8.30
CA TYR A 141 -12.20 -5.10 7.46
C TYR A 141 -12.40 -6.36 8.30
N ASN A 142 -13.10 -7.35 7.75
CA ASN A 142 -13.32 -8.64 8.40
C ASN A 142 -12.25 -9.64 7.94
N TYR A 143 -11.61 -10.36 8.87
CA TYR A 143 -10.64 -11.42 8.55
C TYR A 143 -11.29 -12.72 8.03
N GLY A 144 -12.62 -12.79 7.97
CA GLY A 144 -13.34 -14.01 7.62
C GLY A 144 -13.59 -14.92 8.82
N ASP A 145 -14.44 -15.93 8.63
CA ASP A 145 -15.00 -16.75 9.72
C ASP A 145 -13.95 -17.61 10.45
N GLU A 146 -12.87 -18.01 9.76
CA GLU A 146 -11.78 -18.83 10.34
C GLU A 146 -10.97 -18.10 11.42
N TRP A 147 -10.85 -16.77 11.33
CA TRP A 147 -10.15 -15.98 12.33
C TRP A 147 -10.95 -15.85 13.64
N TRP A 148 -12.29 -15.79 13.54
CA TRP A 148 -13.19 -15.73 14.69
C TRP A 148 -13.30 -17.09 15.40
N SER A 149 -13.32 -18.19 14.64
CA SER A 149 -13.44 -19.54 15.17
C SER A 149 -12.17 -20.02 15.88
N SER A 150 -10.98 -19.62 15.42
CA SER A 150 -9.70 -19.98 16.05
C SER A 150 -9.42 -19.27 17.38
N ARG A 151 -10.20 -18.25 17.75
CA ARG A 151 -10.04 -17.47 19.00
C ARG A 151 -11.19 -17.64 19.99
N ASP A 152 -12.03 -18.67 19.81
CA ASP A 152 -13.16 -19.00 20.69
C ASP A 152 -14.10 -17.81 20.93
N MET A 153 -14.16 -16.88 19.96
CA MET A 153 -15.08 -15.75 19.95
C MET A 153 -16.15 -16.01 18.91
N SER A 154 -17.07 -16.93 19.22
CA SER A 154 -18.27 -17.10 18.40
C SER A 154 -19.08 -15.81 18.42
N MET A 155 -19.43 -15.30 17.23
CA MET A 155 -20.34 -14.16 17.05
C MET A 155 -21.58 -14.34 17.94
N LYS A 156 -21.78 -13.44 18.89
CA LYS A 156 -23.10 -13.27 19.50
C LYS A 156 -23.94 -12.51 18.49
N SER A 157 -24.94 -13.23 17.95
CA SER A 157 -26.02 -12.78 17.07
C SER A 157 -26.71 -11.51 17.56
#